data_AF-A0A9W8NEP3-F1
#
_entry.id   AF-A0A9W8NEP3-F1
#
_cell.length_a   1.000
_cell.length_b   1.000
_cell.length_c   1.000
_cell.angle_alpha   90.00
_cell.angle_beta   90.00
_cell.angle_gamma   90.00
#
_symmetry.space_group_name_H-M   'P 1'
#
loop_
_entity.id
_entity.type
_entity.pdbx_description
1 polymer ?
#
loop_
_entity_poly.entity_id
_entity_poly.type
_entity_poly.pdbx_seq_one_letter_code
_entity_poly.pdbx_strand_id
1 'polypeptide(L)'
;MEASKGGSLDLINKAQKPGHQSFPPTPPDTDRESTDSRSESGDTETGASPPNGDNSSTSKLPLYPLPPKSNPDNSVLTEDLKTPDSHVIRDSRLIRLTGIHPFNVEAPLSNLYDEGFLTTKDLHYVRNHGAVPKVEDSGIMDWEFTVEGMVMNPIRMTLADLLRDYEQETYPITLVCAGNRRKEQNIVRKTKGFSWGAAGLSTSLWTGVAIGELLRAAMPQRGARYVCFEGADKLPNGYYGTSIKLSWALDAERGVMLAHKMNGETLPPDHGKPLRVVIPGQIGGRSVKWLKRIIVTKEPSDNWYHIYDNRVLPTMIDPEMSADLPDTWKDERYAIYDLNTNSATCYPAHNEILDLHGSPSAYNVRGYAYAGGGKRITRVEVTLDKGKTWILANVSYPEDQYRLAAEGETLYGGRVDISWRESCFCWCFWDLDIPIPQLQAADDIMVRAMDEAMMVQPRDMYWSVLGMMNNPWFRVVIHKEGTKLRFEHPTQPALMPGGWMERVKKAGGNLTNGYWGEQLAGEAEVVEITEPAKEICMVNEKVNRIISLEEFKAHDGEDEPWFVVNGEVYDGTGFLEGHPGGPTSITGAAGQDASEEFLAIRK
;
A
#
# COMPACT_ATOMS: atom_id res chain seq x y z
N MET A 1 -0.17 -38.32 -64.80
CA MET A 1 1.18 -38.41 -65.39
C MET A 1 2.16 -37.98 -64.31
N GLU A 2 3.12 -38.85 -63.99
CA GLU A 2 4.53 -38.52 -63.69
C GLU A 2 4.80 -37.46 -62.60
N ALA A 3 5.21 -37.75 -61.35
CA ALA A 3 5.79 -38.91 -60.65
C ALA A 3 7.33 -38.95 -60.48
N SER A 4 7.78 -38.62 -59.26
CA SER A 4 9.01 -39.11 -58.62
C SER A 4 8.69 -39.38 -57.14
N LYS A 5 8.65 -40.64 -56.68
CA LYS A 5 9.78 -41.41 -56.11
C LYS A 5 10.33 -40.79 -54.80
N GLY A 6 10.24 -41.43 -53.62
CA GLY A 6 9.42 -42.58 -53.21
C GLY A 6 10.12 -43.59 -52.28
N GLY A 7 9.38 -44.13 -51.31
CA GLY A 7 9.80 -45.23 -50.42
C GLY A 7 10.75 -44.84 -49.27
N SER A 8 10.94 -45.66 -48.23
CA SER A 8 10.17 -46.84 -47.79
C SER A 8 10.49 -47.16 -46.31
N LEU A 9 9.76 -48.14 -45.76
CA LEU A 9 9.96 -48.92 -44.51
C LEU A 9 11.45 -49.10 -44.08
N ASP A 10 11.80 -49.40 -42.83
CA ASP A 10 11.22 -50.47 -41.98
C ASP A 10 11.88 -50.51 -40.56
N LEU A 11 11.54 -51.53 -39.75
CA LEU A 11 12.29 -52.19 -38.66
C LEU A 11 12.02 -51.86 -37.16
N ILE A 12 11.46 -52.90 -36.51
CA ILE A 12 11.91 -53.51 -35.23
C ILE A 12 11.48 -52.86 -33.90
N ASN A 13 10.54 -53.56 -33.24
CA ASN A 13 10.44 -53.66 -31.79
C ASN A 13 11.73 -54.28 -31.21
N LYS A 14 12.38 -53.61 -30.24
CA LYS A 14 13.32 -54.23 -29.31
C LYS A 14 12.99 -53.83 -27.87
N ALA A 15 12.65 -54.82 -27.05
CA ALA A 15 12.40 -54.60 -25.64
C ALA A 15 13.70 -54.24 -24.89
N GLN A 16 13.59 -53.29 -23.96
CA GLN A 16 14.56 -53.10 -22.88
C GLN A 16 13.87 -53.27 -21.52
N LYS A 17 14.67 -53.59 -20.52
CA LYS A 17 14.21 -54.01 -19.18
C LYS A 17 13.63 -52.83 -18.39
N PRO A 18 12.71 -53.06 -17.43
CA PRO A 18 12.31 -52.03 -16.49
C PRO A 18 13.52 -51.60 -15.63
N GLY A 19 13.93 -50.33 -15.76
CA GLY A 19 14.83 -49.69 -14.81
C GLY A 19 14.08 -49.35 -13.52
N HIS A 20 14.81 -49.24 -12.39
CA HIS A 20 14.21 -48.80 -11.13
C HIS A 20 13.60 -47.41 -11.27
N GLN A 21 12.30 -47.28 -11.00
CA GLN A 21 11.71 -46.02 -10.57
C GLN A 21 12.02 -45.85 -9.08
N SER A 22 13.00 -45.03 -8.76
CA SER A 22 13.23 -44.56 -7.39
C SER A 22 12.15 -43.55 -7.03
N PHE A 23 11.15 -43.98 -6.27
CA PHE A 23 10.21 -43.06 -5.62
C PHE A 23 10.95 -42.18 -4.60
N PRO A 24 10.50 -40.94 -4.34
CA PRO A 24 11.07 -40.12 -3.28
C PRO A 24 10.88 -40.81 -1.91
N PRO A 25 11.80 -40.58 -0.95
CA PRO A 25 11.70 -41.20 0.36
C PRO A 25 10.44 -40.73 1.11
N THR A 26 9.71 -41.69 1.69
CA THR A 26 8.61 -41.42 2.62
C THR A 26 9.13 -40.69 3.86
N PRO A 27 8.38 -39.74 4.46
CA PRO A 27 8.73 -39.18 5.75
C PRO A 27 8.85 -40.28 6.83
N PRO A 28 9.74 -40.13 7.83
CA PRO A 28 9.87 -41.11 8.91
C PRO A 28 8.67 -41.04 9.86
N ASP A 29 8.16 -42.21 10.26
CA ASP A 29 7.13 -42.32 11.30
C ASP A 29 7.64 -41.82 12.65
N THR A 30 6.91 -40.90 13.27
CA THR A 30 7.17 -40.41 14.63
C THR A 30 6.44 -41.30 15.65
N ASP A 31 7.07 -42.40 16.02
CA ASP A 31 6.55 -43.29 17.06
C ASP A 31 6.59 -42.65 18.46
N ARG A 32 5.70 -43.10 19.35
CA ARG A 32 5.61 -42.63 20.75
C ARG A 32 6.19 -43.68 21.70
N GLU A 33 7.07 -43.25 22.61
CA GLU A 33 7.27 -43.72 24.00
C GLU A 33 8.49 -42.94 24.55
N SER A 34 8.36 -42.03 25.53
CA SER A 34 8.21 -42.25 26.97
C SER A 34 9.39 -42.98 27.65
N THR A 35 10.22 -42.20 28.35
CA THR A 35 10.92 -42.65 29.56
C THR A 35 10.98 -41.51 30.56
N ASP A 36 10.52 -41.79 31.77
CA ASP A 36 10.54 -40.89 32.92
C ASP A 36 11.81 -41.14 33.78
N SER A 37 11.90 -40.44 34.92
CA SER A 37 12.72 -40.65 36.12
C SER A 37 13.92 -39.72 36.36
N ARG A 38 13.79 -38.94 37.43
CA ARG A 38 14.71 -38.99 38.60
C ARG A 38 14.01 -38.52 39.88
N SER A 39 14.29 -39.20 40.98
CA SER A 39 13.83 -38.92 42.36
C SER A 39 14.72 -37.84 43.04
N GLU A 40 14.56 -37.38 44.29
CA GLU A 40 13.84 -37.78 45.54
C GLU A 40 13.72 -36.49 46.44
N SER A 41 13.21 -36.38 47.68
CA SER A 41 12.69 -37.29 48.75
C SER A 41 11.86 -36.50 49.81
N GLY A 42 10.72 -37.03 50.29
CA GLY A 42 10.05 -36.65 51.57
C GLY A 42 9.33 -35.28 51.65
N ASP A 43 8.45 -35.01 52.64
CA ASP A 43 7.77 -35.91 53.58
C ASP A 43 6.47 -35.30 54.19
N THR A 44 5.50 -36.18 54.49
CA THR A 44 4.37 -36.13 55.47
C THR A 44 3.53 -34.87 55.83
N GLU A 45 2.20 -35.11 55.83
CA GLU A 45 1.16 -34.73 56.83
C GLU A 45 0.30 -33.43 56.77
N THR A 46 -0.97 -33.65 56.40
CA THR A 46 -2.24 -33.13 56.98
C THR A 46 -2.55 -31.62 57.13
N GLY A 47 -3.63 -31.19 56.48
CA GLY A 47 -4.41 -29.99 56.83
C GLY A 47 -5.59 -29.79 55.86
N ALA A 48 -6.84 -29.70 56.36
CA ALA A 48 -8.04 -29.64 55.53
C ALA A 48 -8.77 -28.28 55.64
N SER A 49 -9.15 -27.68 54.50
CA SER A 49 -10.01 -26.49 54.41
C SER A 49 -10.57 -26.31 52.96
N PRO A 50 -11.64 -25.50 52.76
CA PRO A 50 -12.58 -25.68 51.63
C PRO A 50 -12.12 -25.07 50.28
N PRO A 51 -12.77 -25.44 49.16
CA PRO A 51 -12.34 -25.05 47.82
C PRO A 51 -12.68 -23.58 47.50
N ASN A 52 -11.66 -22.76 47.34
CA ASN A 52 -11.77 -21.54 46.55
C ASN A 52 -11.70 -21.93 45.07
N GLY A 53 -12.78 -21.62 44.33
CA GLY A 53 -12.84 -21.81 42.88
C GLY A 53 -12.00 -20.77 42.14
N ASP A 54 -10.68 -20.92 42.15
CA ASP A 54 -9.77 -20.09 41.37
C ASP A 54 -9.83 -20.50 39.89
N ASN A 55 -10.87 -19.99 39.21
CA ASN A 55 -11.12 -20.22 37.79
C ASN A 55 -10.16 -19.40 36.93
N SER A 56 -8.87 -19.62 37.13
CA SER A 56 -7.74 -19.07 36.38
C SER A 56 -7.72 -19.67 34.97
N SER A 57 -8.70 -19.25 34.17
CA SER A 57 -8.67 -19.39 32.72
C SER A 57 -7.42 -18.67 32.21
N THR A 58 -6.33 -19.42 32.10
CA THR A 58 -5.10 -19.02 31.44
C THR A 58 -5.44 -18.88 29.96
N SER A 59 -5.93 -17.69 29.60
CA SER A 59 -6.25 -17.32 28.23
C SER A 59 -4.97 -17.43 27.41
N LYS A 60 -4.84 -18.57 26.73
CA LYS A 60 -3.79 -18.77 25.74
C LYS A 60 -3.87 -17.60 24.77
N LEU A 61 -2.73 -16.91 24.59
CA LEU A 61 -2.63 -15.90 23.56
C LEU A 61 -3.01 -16.55 22.22
N PRO A 62 -3.74 -15.85 21.34
CA PRO A 62 -4.11 -16.41 20.04
C PRO A 62 -2.85 -16.82 19.26
N LEU A 63 -3.01 -17.82 18.38
CA LEU A 63 -1.90 -18.35 17.57
C LEU A 63 -1.36 -17.35 16.54
N TYR A 64 -2.12 -16.28 16.29
CA TYR A 64 -1.86 -15.22 15.33
C TYR A 64 -1.63 -13.86 16.03
N PRO A 65 -0.94 -12.90 15.38
CA PRO A 65 -0.68 -11.59 15.98
C PRO A 65 -1.97 -10.80 16.24
N LEU A 66 -1.92 -9.94 17.26
CA LEU A 66 -2.91 -8.90 17.51
C LEU A 66 -2.31 -7.53 17.20
N PRO A 67 -3.14 -6.48 16.96
CA PRO A 67 -2.64 -5.15 16.65
C PRO A 67 -1.71 -4.61 17.75
N PRO A 68 -0.66 -3.84 17.41
CA PRO A 68 0.08 -3.08 18.40
C PRO A 68 -0.84 -2.08 19.10
N LYS A 69 -0.46 -1.65 20.30
CA LYS A 69 -1.20 -0.61 21.02
C LYS A 69 -1.01 0.74 20.32
N SER A 70 -2.13 1.35 19.94
CA SER A 70 -2.18 2.72 19.45
C SER A 70 -1.72 3.72 20.53
N ASN A 71 -1.21 4.88 20.11
CA ASN A 71 -0.79 5.96 20.99
C ASN A 71 -2.02 6.65 21.66
N PRO A 72 -2.18 6.61 23.00
CA PRO A 72 -3.32 7.22 23.67
C PRO A 72 -3.26 8.76 23.69
N ASP A 73 -2.08 9.36 23.47
CA ASP A 73 -1.86 10.81 23.58
C ASP A 73 -2.09 11.55 22.23
N ASN A 74 -2.51 10.83 21.18
CA ASN A 74 -2.81 11.43 19.88
C ASN A 74 -4.03 12.36 19.97
N SER A 75 -3.92 13.54 19.33
CA SER A 75 -4.92 14.62 19.36
C SER A 75 -5.08 15.27 17.98
N VAL A 76 -5.93 16.30 17.85
CA VAL A 76 -5.98 17.12 16.63
C VAL A 76 -4.73 17.98 16.59
N LEU A 77 -3.90 17.83 15.55
CA LEU A 77 -2.64 18.56 15.44
C LEU A 77 -2.92 20.04 15.14
N THR A 78 -2.05 20.94 15.62
CA THR A 78 -2.25 22.40 15.53
C THR A 78 -2.41 22.89 14.07
N GLU A 79 -1.74 22.23 13.14
CA GLU A 79 -1.83 22.45 11.69
C GLU A 79 -3.19 22.03 11.09
N ASP A 80 -3.82 20.95 11.58
CA ASP A 80 -5.13 20.50 11.12
C ASP A 80 -6.28 21.42 11.58
N LEU A 81 -6.09 22.21 12.65
CA LEU A 81 -7.11 23.10 13.23
C LEU A 81 -7.63 24.17 12.25
N LYS A 82 -6.83 24.59 11.26
CA LYS A 82 -7.25 25.52 10.19
C LYS A 82 -7.99 24.85 9.04
N THR A 83 -8.25 23.54 9.09
CA THR A 83 -8.81 22.77 7.97
C THR A 83 -10.23 22.25 8.24
N PRO A 84 -10.97 21.76 7.22
CA PRO A 84 -12.22 21.02 7.43
C PRO A 84 -12.03 19.76 8.30
N ASP A 85 -10.82 19.21 8.31
CA ASP A 85 -10.43 18.03 9.08
C ASP A 85 -10.03 18.38 10.52
N SER A 86 -10.27 19.61 11.00
CA SER A 86 -10.06 20.10 12.38
C SER A 86 -10.82 19.33 13.48
N HIS A 87 -11.55 18.28 13.10
CA HIS A 87 -12.24 17.33 13.95
C HIS A 87 -11.58 15.94 13.99
N VAL A 88 -10.43 15.76 13.32
CA VAL A 88 -9.76 14.47 13.11
C VAL A 88 -8.45 14.40 13.91
N ILE A 89 -8.32 13.35 14.72
CA ILE A 89 -7.11 13.05 15.49
C ILE A 89 -6.10 12.34 14.59
N ARG A 90 -4.83 12.80 14.59
CA ARG A 90 -3.76 12.35 13.70
C ARG A 90 -2.44 12.22 14.47
N ASP A 91 -1.61 11.26 14.07
CA ASP A 91 -0.28 11.04 14.67
C ASP A 91 0.78 11.93 14.00
N SER A 92 1.60 12.61 14.80
CA SER A 92 2.62 13.55 14.29
C SER A 92 3.85 12.87 13.66
N ARG A 93 3.94 11.53 13.70
CA ARG A 93 4.98 10.76 12.98
C ARG A 93 4.65 10.55 11.50
N LEU A 94 3.39 10.78 11.08
CA LEU A 94 2.94 10.63 9.70
C LEU A 94 3.51 11.71 8.78
N ILE A 95 4.02 11.33 7.62
CA ILE A 95 4.71 12.24 6.71
C ILE A 95 3.74 12.78 5.66
N ARG A 96 3.42 14.08 5.70
CA ARG A 96 2.48 14.73 4.77
C ARG A 96 3.06 14.78 3.34
N LEU A 97 2.26 14.33 2.38
CA LEU A 97 2.66 14.16 0.97
C LEU A 97 2.04 15.20 0.01
N THR A 98 1.04 15.95 0.48
CA THR A 98 0.28 16.97 -0.27
C THR A 98 0.00 18.22 0.58
N GLY A 99 0.95 18.57 1.46
CA GLY A 99 0.72 19.61 2.45
C GLY A 99 -0.27 19.21 3.55
N ILE A 100 -0.81 20.19 4.27
CA ILE A 100 -1.77 19.97 5.36
C ILE A 100 -3.06 19.34 4.81
N HIS A 101 -3.60 19.84 3.69
CA HIS A 101 -4.92 19.44 3.17
C HIS A 101 -5.04 19.46 1.62
N PRO A 102 -5.61 18.42 0.98
CA PRO A 102 -6.21 17.22 1.56
C PRO A 102 -5.19 16.27 2.20
N PHE A 103 -5.58 15.60 3.28
CA PHE A 103 -4.64 14.75 4.03
C PHE A 103 -4.21 13.50 3.24
N ASN A 104 -2.93 13.44 2.89
CA ASN A 104 -2.30 12.26 2.29
C ASN A 104 -0.96 12.03 2.97
N VAL A 105 -0.78 10.85 3.56
CA VAL A 105 0.37 10.51 4.40
C VAL A 105 0.81 9.05 4.23
N GLU A 106 2.10 8.82 4.43
CA GLU A 106 2.66 7.51 4.78
C GLU A 106 3.45 7.60 6.08
N ALA A 107 3.62 6.48 6.77
CA ALA A 107 4.51 6.40 7.92
C ALA A 107 5.99 6.34 7.48
N PRO A 108 6.95 6.68 8.36
CA PRO A 108 8.37 6.39 8.10
C PRO A 108 8.56 4.88 7.89
N LEU A 109 9.31 4.50 6.85
CA LEU A 109 9.39 3.09 6.40
C LEU A 109 9.91 2.12 7.46
N SER A 110 10.84 2.55 8.31
CA SER A 110 11.29 1.81 9.49
C SER A 110 10.14 1.59 10.47
N ASN A 111 9.45 2.66 10.86
CA ASN A 111 8.38 2.63 11.85
C ASN A 111 7.19 1.77 11.40
N LEU A 112 6.86 1.80 10.10
CA LEU A 112 5.86 0.91 9.50
C LEU A 112 6.27 -0.57 9.58
N TYR A 113 7.56 -0.88 9.38
CA TYR A 113 8.08 -2.23 9.48
C TYR A 113 8.15 -2.72 10.93
N ASP A 114 8.53 -1.84 11.86
CA ASP A 114 8.75 -2.16 13.28
C ASP A 114 7.44 -2.38 14.06
N GLU A 115 6.28 -1.93 13.55
CA GLU A 115 4.95 -2.35 14.03
C GLU A 115 4.63 -3.82 13.66
N GLY A 116 5.36 -4.42 12.73
CA GLY A 116 5.22 -5.81 12.33
C GLY A 116 4.00 -6.06 11.43
N PHE A 117 3.34 -7.21 11.59
CA PHE A 117 2.33 -7.66 10.63
C PHE A 117 1.07 -6.79 10.55
N LEU A 118 0.69 -6.14 11.66
CA LEU A 118 -0.47 -5.26 11.73
C LEU A 118 0.00 -3.84 12.07
N THR A 119 -0.29 -2.90 11.19
CA THR A 119 -0.09 -1.47 11.41
C THR A 119 -1.15 -0.94 12.38
N THR A 120 -0.76 -0.05 13.28
CA THR A 120 -1.69 0.71 14.13
C THR A 120 -2.55 1.65 13.28
N LYS A 121 -3.66 2.16 13.83
CA LYS A 121 -4.42 3.25 13.21
C LYS A 121 -3.61 4.56 13.11
N ASP A 122 -2.54 4.67 13.89
CA ASP A 122 -1.73 5.88 14.01
C ASP A 122 -0.67 5.97 12.90
N LEU A 123 -0.14 4.83 12.43
CA LEU A 123 0.80 4.75 11.30
C LEU A 123 0.17 4.21 10.01
N HIS A 124 -1.12 3.84 10.01
CA HIS A 124 -1.78 3.41 8.78
C HIS A 124 -1.84 4.56 7.77
N TYR A 125 -1.35 4.34 6.56
CA TYR A 125 -1.33 5.35 5.50
C TYR A 125 -2.74 5.90 5.21
N VAL A 126 -2.84 7.20 4.94
CA VAL A 126 -4.10 7.85 4.55
C VAL A 126 -3.97 8.41 3.14
N ARG A 127 -5.00 8.18 2.34
CA ARG A 127 -5.24 8.92 1.09
C ARG A 127 -6.64 9.52 1.18
N ASN A 128 -6.74 10.85 1.22
CA ASN A 128 -7.97 11.60 1.00
C ASN A 128 -7.88 12.39 -0.31
N HIS A 129 -8.94 12.38 -1.10
CA HIS A 129 -9.08 13.24 -2.29
C HIS A 129 -9.61 14.65 -1.96
N GLY A 130 -10.12 14.86 -0.74
CA GLY A 130 -10.70 16.11 -0.24
C GLY A 130 -10.94 16.01 1.27
N ALA A 131 -11.93 16.75 1.78
CA ALA A 131 -12.25 16.79 3.21
C ALA A 131 -12.93 15.52 3.73
N VAL A 132 -12.63 15.18 4.99
CA VAL A 132 -13.24 14.05 5.71
C VAL A 132 -14.70 14.39 6.07
N PRO A 133 -15.69 13.56 5.69
CA PRO A 133 -17.07 13.70 6.15
C PRO A 133 -17.15 13.60 7.68
N LYS A 134 -17.61 14.69 8.33
CA LYS A 134 -17.83 14.69 9.78
C LYS A 134 -19.02 13.79 10.14
N VAL A 135 -18.78 12.80 10.98
CA VAL A 135 -19.80 11.88 11.51
C VAL A 135 -19.74 11.90 13.04
N GLU A 136 -20.79 12.44 13.66
CA GLU A 136 -20.95 12.44 15.13
C GLU A 136 -21.19 11.01 15.65
N ASP A 137 -20.72 10.69 16.86
CA ASP A 137 -20.79 9.32 17.40
C ASP A 137 -22.24 8.80 17.57
N SER A 138 -23.18 9.69 17.90
CA SER A 138 -24.60 9.36 17.98
C SER A 138 -25.21 8.96 16.63
N GLY A 139 -24.68 9.49 15.52
CA GLY A 139 -25.17 9.21 14.16
C GLY A 139 -24.51 8.01 13.48
N ILE A 140 -23.59 7.30 14.15
CA ILE A 140 -22.90 6.12 13.60
C ILE A 140 -23.89 5.01 13.23
N MET A 141 -24.82 4.70 14.13
CA MET A 141 -25.75 3.59 13.98
C MET A 141 -26.86 3.88 12.97
N ASP A 142 -27.29 5.14 12.88
CA ASP A 142 -28.29 5.64 11.92
C ASP A 142 -27.74 5.82 10.49
N TRP A 143 -26.48 5.44 10.22
CA TRP A 143 -25.84 5.62 8.93
C TRP A 143 -26.48 4.74 7.83
N GLU A 144 -27.43 5.33 7.11
CA GLU A 144 -28.10 4.69 5.98
C GLU A 144 -27.17 4.51 4.76
N PHE A 145 -27.28 3.37 4.07
CA PHE A 145 -26.74 3.16 2.73
C PHE A 145 -27.70 2.31 1.87
N THR A 146 -27.47 2.25 0.55
CA THR A 146 -28.32 1.50 -0.40
C THR A 146 -27.58 0.44 -1.20
N VAL A 147 -28.31 -0.58 -1.64
CA VAL A 147 -27.95 -1.52 -2.71
C VAL A 147 -28.98 -1.38 -3.84
N GLU A 148 -28.55 -0.93 -5.01
CA GLU A 148 -29.45 -0.44 -6.07
C GLU A 148 -28.92 -0.75 -7.48
N GLY A 149 -29.58 -0.23 -8.52
CA GLY A 149 -29.24 -0.49 -9.92
C GLY A 149 -29.85 -1.79 -10.45
N MET A 150 -29.02 -2.64 -11.08
CA MET A 150 -29.42 -3.90 -11.71
C MET A 150 -29.63 -5.04 -10.68
N VAL A 151 -30.56 -4.83 -9.76
CA VAL A 151 -30.99 -5.76 -8.70
C VAL A 151 -32.50 -6.01 -8.80
N MET A 152 -32.99 -7.15 -8.31
CA MET A 152 -34.43 -7.41 -8.23
C MET A 152 -35.02 -6.93 -6.90
N ASN A 153 -34.22 -6.96 -5.82
CA ASN A 153 -34.57 -6.48 -4.49
C ASN A 153 -33.63 -5.31 -4.13
N PRO A 154 -33.98 -4.03 -4.43
CA PRO A 154 -33.22 -2.90 -3.90
C PRO A 154 -33.25 -2.89 -2.37
N ILE A 155 -32.09 -2.67 -1.74
CA ILE A 155 -31.93 -2.64 -0.29
C ILE A 155 -31.64 -1.21 0.15
N ARG A 156 -32.21 -0.80 1.29
CA ARG A 156 -31.93 0.44 2.03
C ARG A 156 -31.88 0.06 3.50
N MET A 157 -30.78 0.35 4.18
CA MET A 157 -30.56 -0.08 5.56
C MET A 157 -29.56 0.82 6.28
N THR A 158 -29.65 0.86 7.61
CA THR A 158 -28.70 1.52 8.49
C THR A 158 -27.52 0.61 8.86
N LEU A 159 -26.48 1.16 9.48
CA LEU A 159 -25.43 0.35 10.09
C LEU A 159 -26.00 -0.53 11.22
N ALA A 160 -26.97 -0.05 12.01
CA ALA A 160 -27.63 -0.85 13.04
C ALA A 160 -28.36 -2.08 12.46
N ASP A 161 -28.93 -1.97 11.26
CA ASP A 161 -29.53 -3.10 10.55
C ASP A 161 -28.46 -4.08 10.05
N LEU A 162 -27.38 -3.57 9.43
CA LEU A 162 -26.27 -4.38 8.92
C LEU A 162 -25.59 -5.21 10.02
N LEU A 163 -25.46 -4.66 11.23
CA LEU A 163 -24.89 -5.34 12.41
C LEU A 163 -25.83 -6.36 13.05
N ARG A 164 -27.14 -6.25 12.81
CA ARG A 164 -28.17 -7.10 13.41
C ARG A 164 -28.56 -8.26 12.50
N ASP A 165 -28.64 -8.02 11.20
CA ASP A 165 -29.25 -8.92 10.22
C ASP A 165 -28.24 -9.77 9.43
N TYR A 166 -26.93 -9.50 9.55
CA TYR A 166 -25.86 -10.19 8.83
C TYR A 166 -24.75 -10.66 9.76
N GLU A 167 -24.12 -11.80 9.42
CA GLU A 167 -22.96 -12.30 10.14
C GLU A 167 -21.74 -11.37 9.94
N GLN A 168 -20.95 -11.24 11.00
CA GLN A 168 -19.73 -10.43 10.99
C GLN A 168 -18.52 -11.36 10.85
N GLU A 169 -17.58 -10.98 9.99
CA GLU A 169 -16.30 -11.64 9.80
C GLU A 169 -15.16 -10.69 10.18
N THR A 170 -14.03 -11.24 10.60
CA THR A 170 -12.79 -10.52 10.94
C THR A 170 -11.59 -11.23 10.31
N TYR A 171 -10.88 -10.57 9.39
CA TYR A 171 -9.62 -11.06 8.84
C TYR A 171 -8.62 -9.94 8.57
N PRO A 172 -7.30 -10.24 8.53
CA PRO A 172 -6.30 -9.25 8.19
C PRO A 172 -6.33 -8.96 6.68
N ILE A 173 -6.14 -7.69 6.31
CA ILE A 173 -6.05 -7.26 4.91
C ILE A 173 -4.98 -6.18 4.79
N THR A 174 -4.07 -6.33 3.83
CA THR A 174 -3.14 -5.25 3.45
C THR A 174 -3.80 -4.35 2.42
N LEU A 175 -3.93 -3.06 2.76
CA LEU A 175 -4.28 -2.02 1.80
C LEU A 175 -3.00 -1.40 1.22
N VAL A 176 -2.98 -1.17 -0.09
CA VAL A 176 -1.85 -0.55 -0.80
C VAL A 176 -2.36 0.59 -1.66
N CYS A 177 -1.73 1.76 -1.57
CA CYS A 177 -2.01 2.87 -2.47
C CYS A 177 -1.50 2.57 -3.88
N ALA A 178 -2.31 2.86 -4.91
CA ALA A 178 -1.88 2.76 -6.32
C ALA A 178 -0.62 3.61 -6.61
N GLY A 179 -0.39 4.68 -5.82
CA GLY A 179 0.77 5.55 -5.89
C GLY A 179 1.98 5.12 -5.05
N ASN A 180 1.96 3.97 -4.38
CA ASN A 180 3.12 3.47 -3.62
C ASN A 180 4.37 3.41 -4.54
N ARG A 181 5.52 3.82 -4.02
CA ARG A 181 6.81 3.99 -4.73
C ARG A 181 6.79 5.01 -5.89
N ARG A 182 5.82 5.94 -5.95
CA ARG A 182 5.74 6.95 -7.03
C ARG A 182 6.97 7.85 -7.14
N LYS A 183 7.61 8.24 -6.03
CA LYS A 183 8.70 9.23 -6.08
C LYS A 183 9.86 8.75 -6.95
N GLU A 184 10.16 7.45 -6.97
CA GLU A 184 11.12 6.86 -7.91
C GLU A 184 10.82 7.26 -9.37
N GLN A 185 9.56 7.17 -9.80
CA GLN A 185 9.15 7.61 -11.14
C GLN A 185 9.27 9.13 -11.31
N ASN A 186 8.85 9.92 -10.31
CA ASN A 186 8.98 11.38 -10.32
C ASN A 186 10.44 11.85 -10.44
N ILE A 187 11.41 11.14 -9.83
CA ILE A 187 12.82 11.48 -10.00
C ILE A 187 13.30 11.18 -11.42
N VAL A 188 12.85 10.08 -12.06
CA VAL A 188 13.14 9.84 -13.49
C VAL A 188 12.53 10.96 -14.36
N ARG A 189 11.19 11.06 -14.39
CA ARG A 189 10.41 12.10 -15.07
C ARG A 189 9.18 12.45 -14.23
N LYS A 190 8.93 13.73 -13.96
CA LYS A 190 7.80 14.19 -13.14
C LYS A 190 6.47 13.65 -13.71
N THR A 191 5.66 13.05 -12.85
CA THR A 191 4.32 12.54 -13.16
C THR A 191 3.27 13.52 -12.62
N LYS A 192 2.00 13.34 -12.98
CA LYS A 192 0.88 14.13 -12.41
C LYS A 192 0.60 13.82 -10.93
N GLY A 193 1.29 12.85 -10.32
CA GLY A 193 1.05 12.40 -8.95
C GLY A 193 2.08 12.88 -7.93
N PHE A 194 1.60 13.22 -6.73
CA PHE A 194 2.44 13.56 -5.58
C PHE A 194 3.27 12.38 -5.05
N SER A 195 4.42 12.70 -4.46
CA SER A 195 5.52 11.75 -4.21
C SER A 195 5.35 10.87 -2.97
N TRP A 196 4.85 9.65 -3.15
CA TRP A 196 5.02 8.57 -2.15
C TRP A 196 6.42 7.96 -2.25
N GLY A 197 7.03 7.68 -1.11
CA GLY A 197 8.09 6.69 -0.93
C GLY A 197 7.52 5.27 -0.96
N ALA A 198 8.11 4.38 -0.17
CA ALA A 198 7.78 2.94 -0.16
C ALA A 198 6.89 2.51 1.02
N ALA A 199 6.23 3.44 1.71
CA ALA A 199 5.37 3.19 2.86
C ALA A 199 3.88 3.48 2.58
N GLY A 200 3.50 3.65 1.31
CA GLY A 200 2.11 3.80 0.84
C GLY A 200 1.28 2.51 0.91
N LEU A 201 1.40 1.76 2.02
CA LEU A 201 0.71 0.53 2.33
C LEU A 201 0.63 0.33 3.84
N SER A 202 -0.38 -0.41 4.30
CA SER A 202 -0.55 -0.77 5.72
C SER A 202 -1.49 -1.97 5.84
N THR A 203 -1.42 -2.68 6.96
CA THR A 203 -2.20 -3.91 7.19
C THR A 203 -2.98 -3.80 8.48
N SER A 204 -4.22 -4.24 8.49
CA SER A 204 -5.08 -4.19 9.68
C SER A 204 -6.08 -5.33 9.68
N LEU A 205 -6.59 -5.66 10.87
CA LEU A 205 -7.76 -6.52 11.01
C LEU A 205 -9.01 -5.68 10.72
N TRP A 206 -9.80 -6.08 9.74
CA TRP A 206 -11.08 -5.42 9.42
C TRP A 206 -12.22 -6.30 9.91
N THR A 207 -13.23 -5.71 10.56
CA THR A 207 -14.45 -6.44 10.95
C THR A 207 -15.67 -5.85 10.25
N GLY A 208 -16.52 -6.71 9.71
CA GLY A 208 -17.65 -6.33 8.88
C GLY A 208 -18.32 -7.49 8.18
N VAL A 209 -19.18 -7.19 7.20
CA VAL A 209 -19.99 -8.18 6.48
C VAL A 209 -19.37 -8.48 5.12
N ALA A 210 -19.26 -9.76 4.75
CA ALA A 210 -18.90 -10.15 3.39
C ALA A 210 -19.95 -9.68 2.39
N ILE A 211 -19.57 -8.78 1.47
CA ILE A 211 -20.53 -8.10 0.57
C ILE A 211 -21.29 -9.08 -0.34
N GLY A 212 -20.72 -10.26 -0.58
CA GLY A 212 -21.33 -11.33 -1.35
C GLY A 212 -22.69 -11.78 -0.81
N GLU A 213 -22.91 -11.74 0.50
CA GLU A 213 -24.21 -12.07 1.10
C GLU A 213 -25.28 -11.02 0.77
N LEU A 214 -24.97 -9.76 1.05
CA LEU A 214 -25.83 -8.61 0.78
C LEU A 214 -26.17 -8.50 -0.72
N LEU A 215 -25.19 -8.74 -1.60
CA LEU A 215 -25.40 -8.79 -3.05
C LEU A 215 -26.31 -9.96 -3.47
N ARG A 216 -26.19 -11.14 -2.85
CA ARG A 216 -27.11 -12.28 -3.11
C ARG A 216 -28.54 -11.94 -2.66
N ALA A 217 -28.71 -11.32 -1.49
CA ALA A 217 -30.01 -10.87 -0.99
C ALA A 217 -30.69 -9.85 -1.92
N ALA A 218 -29.91 -8.96 -2.55
CA ALA A 218 -30.39 -8.01 -3.55
C ALA A 218 -30.80 -8.68 -4.89
N MET A 219 -30.36 -9.92 -5.15
CA MET A 219 -30.61 -10.70 -6.37
C MET A 219 -30.22 -9.96 -7.67
N PRO A 220 -28.93 -9.98 -8.07
CA PRO A 220 -28.42 -9.25 -9.22
C PRO A 220 -29.03 -9.73 -10.54
N GLN A 221 -29.46 -8.79 -11.39
CA GLN A 221 -30.16 -9.10 -12.63
C GLN A 221 -29.24 -9.74 -13.69
N ARG A 222 -29.80 -10.64 -14.52
CA ARG A 222 -29.08 -11.29 -15.62
C ARG A 222 -28.60 -10.26 -16.64
N GLY A 223 -27.31 -9.95 -16.58
CA GLY A 223 -26.67 -8.94 -17.43
C GLY A 223 -25.74 -8.00 -16.66
N ALA A 224 -25.91 -7.91 -15.35
CA ALA A 224 -24.96 -7.22 -14.47
C ALA A 224 -23.56 -7.84 -14.56
N ARG A 225 -22.53 -7.01 -14.40
CA ARG A 225 -21.10 -7.36 -14.50
C ARG A 225 -20.22 -6.62 -13.50
N TYR A 226 -20.66 -5.47 -12.99
CA TYR A 226 -19.92 -4.61 -12.08
C TYR A 226 -20.75 -4.25 -10.86
N VAL A 227 -20.05 -3.86 -9.80
CA VAL A 227 -20.61 -3.22 -8.60
C VAL A 227 -19.85 -1.91 -8.42
N CYS A 228 -20.57 -0.79 -8.56
CA CYS A 228 -20.07 0.54 -8.27
C CYS A 228 -20.29 0.87 -6.79
N PHE A 229 -19.39 1.68 -6.25
CA PHE A 229 -19.43 2.20 -4.87
C PHE A 229 -19.32 3.72 -4.91
N GLU A 230 -20.06 4.41 -4.05
CA GLU A 230 -20.03 5.87 -3.91
C GLU A 230 -19.94 6.28 -2.42
N GLY A 231 -19.00 7.18 -2.12
CA GLY A 231 -18.75 7.71 -0.77
C GLY A 231 -19.61 8.93 -0.42
N ALA A 232 -19.40 9.48 0.78
CA ALA A 232 -20.06 10.69 1.28
C ALA A 232 -19.20 11.97 1.12
N ASP A 233 -17.94 11.84 0.69
CA ASP A 233 -16.98 12.92 0.53
C ASP A 233 -17.30 13.80 -0.68
N LYS A 234 -17.41 15.11 -0.45
CA LYS A 234 -17.73 16.11 -1.47
C LYS A 234 -16.43 16.62 -2.09
N LEU A 235 -16.16 16.22 -3.32
CA LEU A 235 -14.95 16.59 -4.07
C LEU A 235 -15.30 17.51 -5.25
N PRO A 236 -14.32 18.20 -5.87
CA PRO A 236 -14.58 19.12 -6.99
C PRO A 236 -15.31 18.50 -8.19
N ASN A 237 -15.14 17.19 -8.43
CA ASN A 237 -15.81 16.46 -9.51
C ASN A 237 -16.95 15.53 -9.01
N GLY A 238 -17.58 15.87 -7.87
CA GLY A 238 -18.67 15.11 -7.27
C GLY A 238 -18.22 14.22 -6.11
N TYR A 239 -18.97 13.15 -5.83
CA TYR A 239 -18.60 12.18 -4.80
C TYR A 239 -17.52 11.21 -5.28
N TYR A 240 -16.66 10.71 -4.39
CA TYR A 240 -15.71 9.66 -4.78
C TYR A 240 -16.46 8.37 -5.15
N GLY A 241 -16.20 7.86 -6.35
CA GLY A 241 -16.84 6.64 -6.83
C GLY A 241 -16.00 5.85 -7.82
N THR A 242 -16.24 4.55 -7.84
CA THR A 242 -15.48 3.56 -8.62
C THR A 242 -16.24 2.24 -8.68
N SER A 243 -15.82 1.30 -9.52
CA SER A 243 -16.38 -0.06 -9.57
C SER A 243 -15.36 -1.16 -9.27
N ILE A 244 -15.87 -2.36 -8.96
CA ILE A 244 -15.22 -3.67 -9.14
C ILE A 244 -16.11 -4.58 -9.98
N LYS A 245 -15.59 -5.74 -10.43
CA LYS A 245 -16.37 -6.77 -11.12
C LYS A 245 -17.31 -7.47 -10.13
N LEU A 246 -18.58 -7.63 -10.50
CA LEU A 246 -19.60 -8.34 -9.71
C LEU A 246 -19.20 -9.79 -9.42
N SER A 247 -18.52 -10.46 -10.36
CA SER A 247 -17.99 -11.80 -10.12
C SER A 247 -17.01 -11.83 -8.95
N TRP A 248 -16.17 -10.81 -8.79
CA TRP A 248 -15.21 -10.69 -7.68
C TRP A 248 -15.85 -10.24 -6.37
N ALA A 249 -16.97 -9.52 -6.42
CA ALA A 249 -17.75 -9.14 -5.24
C ALA A 249 -18.60 -10.30 -4.67
N LEU A 250 -18.90 -11.30 -5.50
CA LEU A 250 -19.64 -12.52 -5.12
C LEU A 250 -18.73 -13.73 -4.81
N ASP A 251 -17.49 -13.68 -5.31
CA ASP A 251 -16.43 -14.67 -5.10
C ASP A 251 -15.97 -14.63 -3.65
N ALA A 252 -16.13 -15.77 -2.96
CA ALA A 252 -15.83 -15.84 -1.54
C ALA A 252 -14.33 -15.67 -1.29
N GLU A 253 -13.44 -16.32 -2.06
CA GLU A 253 -11.97 -16.24 -1.98
C GLU A 253 -11.41 -14.82 -2.16
N ARG A 254 -12.21 -13.82 -2.51
CA ARG A 254 -11.77 -12.42 -2.65
C ARG A 254 -12.08 -11.53 -1.45
N GLY A 255 -12.76 -12.04 -0.42
CA GLY A 255 -12.86 -11.40 0.90
C GLY A 255 -13.37 -9.96 0.89
N VAL A 256 -14.25 -9.61 -0.05
CA VAL A 256 -14.72 -8.22 -0.20
C VAL A 256 -15.71 -7.89 0.92
N MET A 257 -15.35 -6.94 1.77
CA MET A 257 -16.03 -6.66 3.05
C MET A 257 -16.64 -5.25 3.08
N LEU A 258 -17.80 -5.11 3.73
CA LEU A 258 -18.32 -3.85 4.27
C LEU A 258 -17.90 -3.70 5.73
N ALA A 259 -16.80 -2.99 5.99
CA ALA A 259 -16.16 -2.91 7.30
C ALA A 259 -16.62 -1.69 8.11
N HIS A 260 -16.84 -1.90 9.41
CA HIS A 260 -17.19 -0.87 10.42
C HIS A 260 -16.18 -0.78 11.57
N LYS A 261 -15.25 -1.74 11.67
CA LYS A 261 -14.09 -1.67 12.56
C LYS A 261 -12.77 -1.90 11.84
N MET A 262 -11.72 -1.39 12.47
CA MET A 262 -10.32 -1.51 12.10
C MET A 262 -9.54 -1.79 13.40
N ASN A 263 -8.75 -2.88 13.43
CA ASN A 263 -8.01 -3.35 14.60
C ASN A 263 -8.86 -3.52 15.87
N GLY A 264 -10.16 -3.78 15.70
CA GLY A 264 -11.14 -3.97 16.76
C GLY A 264 -11.82 -2.71 17.28
N GLU A 265 -11.32 -1.53 16.91
CA GLU A 265 -11.94 -0.24 17.18
C GLU A 265 -12.88 0.20 16.05
N THR A 266 -13.85 1.06 16.33
CA THR A 266 -14.67 1.75 15.31
C THR A 266 -13.76 2.47 14.30
N LEU A 267 -14.10 2.46 13.01
CA LEU A 267 -13.33 3.16 11.98
C LEU A 267 -12.98 4.62 12.37
N PRO A 268 -11.69 5.00 12.34
CA PRO A 268 -11.29 6.42 12.42
C PRO A 268 -11.85 7.24 11.25
N PRO A 269 -12.02 8.57 11.40
CA PRO A 269 -12.59 9.42 10.35
C PRO A 269 -11.84 9.30 9.01
N ASP A 270 -10.51 9.39 9.02
CA ASP A 270 -9.63 9.24 7.85
C ASP A 270 -9.72 7.86 7.17
N HIS A 271 -10.17 6.82 7.89
CA HIS A 271 -10.32 5.46 7.37
C HIS A 271 -11.75 5.07 7.01
N GLY A 272 -12.71 6.01 7.07
CA GLY A 272 -14.04 5.82 6.47
C GLY A 272 -15.21 5.75 7.44
N LYS A 273 -15.09 6.30 8.66
CA LYS A 273 -16.15 6.34 9.69
C LYS A 273 -17.54 6.68 9.10
N PRO A 274 -18.59 5.86 9.31
CA PRO A 274 -18.64 4.64 10.12
C PRO A 274 -18.55 3.33 9.30
N LEU A 275 -18.57 3.41 7.96
CA LEU A 275 -18.69 2.25 7.07
C LEU A 275 -17.86 2.46 5.79
N ARG A 276 -17.08 1.45 5.40
CA ARG A 276 -16.32 1.43 4.14
C ARG A 276 -16.43 0.10 3.41
N VAL A 277 -16.04 0.09 2.14
CA VAL A 277 -15.64 -1.14 1.45
C VAL A 277 -14.15 -1.40 1.74
N VAL A 278 -13.78 -2.68 1.91
CA VAL A 278 -12.39 -3.17 1.95
C VAL A 278 -12.25 -4.31 0.94
N ILE A 279 -11.22 -4.28 0.11
CA ILE A 279 -11.05 -5.17 -1.04
C ILE A 279 -9.64 -5.78 -1.04
N PRO A 280 -9.46 -7.00 -0.52
CA PRO A 280 -8.19 -7.71 -0.51
C PRO A 280 -7.51 -7.80 -1.88
N GLY A 281 -6.18 -7.67 -1.89
CA GLY A 281 -5.36 -7.79 -3.09
C GLY A 281 -5.62 -6.75 -4.18
N GLN A 282 -6.40 -5.69 -3.92
CA GLN A 282 -6.64 -4.58 -4.85
C GLN A 282 -6.06 -3.27 -4.32
N ILE A 283 -5.87 -2.29 -5.22
CA ILE A 283 -5.49 -0.94 -4.80
C ILE A 283 -6.54 -0.33 -3.87
N GLY A 284 -6.09 0.38 -2.84
CA GLY A 284 -6.95 1.04 -1.85
C GLY A 284 -7.95 2.04 -2.45
N GLY A 285 -7.70 2.54 -3.67
CA GLY A 285 -8.65 3.36 -4.43
C GLY A 285 -9.95 2.65 -4.79
N ARG A 286 -9.99 1.30 -4.87
CA ARG A 286 -11.27 0.57 -5.04
C ARG A 286 -12.01 0.36 -3.72
N SER A 287 -11.32 0.45 -2.59
CA SER A 287 -11.87 0.30 -1.22
C SER A 287 -12.51 1.60 -0.71
N VAL A 288 -13.65 1.99 -1.30
CA VAL A 288 -14.35 3.27 -1.03
C VAL A 288 -14.67 3.48 0.45
N LYS A 289 -14.36 4.66 0.97
CA LYS A 289 -14.60 5.11 2.35
C LYS A 289 -15.93 5.87 2.46
N TRP A 290 -16.47 5.97 3.68
CA TRP A 290 -17.69 6.74 3.98
C TRP A 290 -18.87 6.32 3.09
N LEU A 291 -19.06 5.00 2.93
CA LEU A 291 -19.91 4.39 1.90
C LEU A 291 -21.39 4.79 2.02
N LYS A 292 -21.99 5.26 0.92
CA LYS A 292 -23.42 5.59 0.84
C LYS A 292 -24.21 4.72 -0.13
N ARG A 293 -23.62 4.27 -1.24
CA ARG A 293 -24.36 3.54 -2.30
C ARG A 293 -23.52 2.40 -2.87
N ILE A 294 -24.19 1.27 -3.11
CA ILE A 294 -23.68 0.08 -3.78
C ILE A 294 -24.58 -0.13 -5.02
N ILE A 295 -24.06 0.11 -6.21
CA ILE A 295 -24.86 0.17 -7.44
C ILE A 295 -24.43 -0.96 -8.38
N VAL A 296 -25.31 -1.94 -8.61
CA VAL A 296 -25.02 -3.04 -9.52
C VAL A 296 -25.23 -2.59 -10.97
N THR A 297 -24.26 -2.80 -11.86
CA THR A 297 -24.26 -2.26 -13.23
C THR A 297 -23.82 -3.27 -14.28
N LYS A 298 -24.14 -2.99 -15.56
CA LYS A 298 -23.69 -3.76 -16.73
C LYS A 298 -22.26 -3.40 -17.17
N GLU A 299 -21.91 -2.13 -17.02
CA GLU A 299 -20.62 -1.53 -17.41
C GLU A 299 -19.87 -1.03 -16.16
N PRO A 300 -18.57 -0.68 -16.24
CA PRO A 300 -17.84 -0.05 -15.14
C PRO A 300 -18.48 1.27 -14.69
N SER A 301 -17.98 1.82 -13.58
CA SER A 301 -18.40 3.14 -13.09
C SER A 301 -18.00 4.26 -14.06
N ASP A 302 -18.95 5.13 -14.37
CA ASP A 302 -18.76 6.36 -15.13
C ASP A 302 -18.33 7.57 -14.26
N ASN A 303 -18.11 7.34 -12.96
CA ASN A 303 -17.64 8.38 -12.04
C ASN A 303 -16.27 8.93 -12.47
N TRP A 304 -16.09 10.25 -12.34
CA TRP A 304 -14.89 10.96 -12.74
C TRP A 304 -13.60 10.35 -12.15
N TYR A 305 -13.64 9.93 -10.89
CA TYR A 305 -12.50 9.33 -10.17
C TYR A 305 -12.23 7.86 -10.54
N HIS A 306 -13.12 7.21 -11.29
CA HIS A 306 -12.87 5.93 -11.94
C HIS A 306 -12.20 6.09 -13.31
N ILE A 307 -12.54 7.16 -14.04
CA ILE A 307 -12.03 7.45 -15.38
C ILE A 307 -10.64 8.09 -15.31
N TYR A 308 -10.50 9.20 -14.58
CA TYR A 308 -9.31 10.08 -14.64
C TYR A 308 -8.28 9.86 -13.52
N ASP A 309 -8.49 8.89 -12.64
CA ASP A 309 -7.55 8.49 -11.58
C ASP A 309 -7.45 6.95 -11.51
N ASN A 310 -6.42 6.43 -10.85
CA ASN A 310 -6.20 4.99 -10.63
C ASN A 310 -6.07 4.18 -11.94
N ARG A 311 -5.27 4.70 -12.89
CA ARG A 311 -4.91 4.04 -14.17
C ARG A 311 -3.40 4.01 -14.41
N VAL A 312 -2.91 2.95 -15.06
CA VAL A 312 -1.54 2.85 -15.59
C VAL A 312 -1.61 2.96 -17.12
N LEU A 313 -1.35 4.15 -17.64
CA LEU A 313 -1.38 4.40 -19.09
C LEU A 313 -0.14 3.82 -19.80
N PRO A 314 -0.20 3.56 -21.12
CA PRO A 314 0.94 3.20 -21.94
C PRO A 314 2.13 4.16 -21.82
N THR A 315 3.36 3.63 -21.78
CA THR A 315 4.59 4.39 -21.45
C THR A 315 4.93 5.53 -22.41
N MET A 316 4.48 5.45 -23.67
CA MET A 316 4.69 6.49 -24.68
C MET A 316 3.75 7.69 -24.55
N ILE A 317 2.80 7.67 -23.60
CA ILE A 317 1.93 8.81 -23.29
C ILE A 317 2.57 9.59 -22.14
N ASP A 318 2.86 10.87 -22.38
CA ASP A 318 3.38 11.80 -21.39
C ASP A 318 2.24 12.62 -20.71
N PRO A 319 2.55 13.42 -19.66
CA PRO A 319 1.53 14.18 -18.95
C PRO A 319 0.76 15.16 -19.86
N GLU A 320 1.41 15.74 -20.86
CA GLU A 320 0.84 16.71 -21.78
C GLU A 320 -0.13 16.03 -22.74
N MET A 321 0.33 15.03 -23.51
CA MET A 321 -0.49 14.22 -24.43
C MET A 321 -1.72 13.61 -23.74
N SER A 322 -1.60 13.22 -22.47
CA SER A 322 -2.72 12.60 -21.73
C SER A 322 -3.92 13.53 -21.54
N ALA A 323 -3.78 14.86 -21.69
CA ALA A 323 -4.93 15.77 -21.61
C ALA A 323 -5.89 15.61 -22.81
N ASP A 324 -5.34 15.41 -24.01
CA ASP A 324 -6.08 15.38 -25.28
C ASP A 324 -6.54 13.95 -25.69
N LEU A 325 -6.41 12.97 -24.80
CA LEU A 325 -6.69 11.55 -25.05
C LEU A 325 -7.85 10.99 -24.18
N PRO A 326 -9.06 11.58 -24.22
CA PRO A 326 -10.16 11.24 -23.31
C PRO A 326 -10.63 9.79 -23.42
N ASP A 327 -10.48 9.13 -24.58
CA ASP A 327 -10.88 7.73 -24.76
C ASP A 327 -9.83 6.75 -24.23
N THR A 328 -8.56 7.19 -24.06
CA THR A 328 -7.55 6.39 -23.35
C THR A 328 -7.89 6.28 -21.86
N TRP A 329 -8.43 7.35 -21.26
CA TRP A 329 -8.92 7.32 -19.87
C TRP A 329 -10.17 6.46 -19.67
N LYS A 330 -10.91 6.13 -20.73
CA LYS A 330 -12.10 5.26 -20.68
C LYS A 330 -11.77 3.79 -21.01
N ASP A 331 -10.53 3.48 -21.38
CA ASP A 331 -10.11 2.13 -21.72
C ASP A 331 -9.77 1.34 -20.45
N GLU A 332 -10.64 0.38 -20.13
CA GLU A 332 -10.52 -0.49 -18.95
C GLU A 332 -9.28 -1.39 -18.95
N ARG A 333 -8.56 -1.51 -20.08
CA ARG A 333 -7.26 -2.19 -20.11
C ARG A 333 -6.19 -1.46 -19.27
N TYR A 334 -6.40 -0.19 -18.95
CA TYR A 334 -5.51 0.62 -18.12
C TYR A 334 -6.06 0.88 -16.71
N ALA A 335 -7.29 0.46 -16.40
CA ALA A 335 -7.88 0.57 -15.07
C ALA A 335 -7.18 -0.39 -14.08
N ILE A 336 -6.64 0.15 -12.99
CA ILE A 336 -6.00 -0.69 -11.97
C ILE A 336 -7.08 -1.35 -11.11
N TYR A 337 -6.93 -2.64 -10.82
CA TYR A 337 -7.80 -3.39 -9.91
C TYR A 337 -6.94 -4.17 -8.91
N ASP A 338 -6.63 -5.43 -9.23
CA ASP A 338 -5.67 -6.25 -8.51
C ASP A 338 -4.27 -5.61 -8.54
N LEU A 339 -3.53 -5.72 -7.43
CA LEU A 339 -2.16 -5.25 -7.30
C LEU A 339 -1.18 -6.07 -8.16
N ASN A 340 0.00 -5.51 -8.44
CA ASN A 340 1.13 -6.26 -8.98
C ASN A 340 2.03 -6.79 -7.86
N THR A 341 2.84 -7.79 -8.19
CA THR A 341 3.96 -8.26 -7.35
C THR A 341 4.90 -7.10 -7.03
N ASN A 342 5.19 -6.83 -5.77
CA ASN A 342 6.10 -5.78 -5.33
C ASN A 342 6.85 -6.18 -4.04
N SER A 343 8.01 -5.56 -3.81
CA SER A 343 8.81 -5.72 -2.59
C SER A 343 9.68 -4.49 -2.36
N ALA A 344 9.95 -4.17 -1.10
CA ALA A 344 10.90 -3.14 -0.71
C ALA A 344 11.78 -3.63 0.45
N THR A 345 13.02 -3.11 0.50
CA THR A 345 13.95 -3.30 1.63
C THR A 345 13.65 -2.25 2.68
N CYS A 346 13.33 -2.66 3.91
CA CYS A 346 13.17 -1.74 5.02
C CYS A 346 14.49 -1.55 5.77
N TYR A 347 15.25 -2.63 5.94
CA TYR A 347 16.57 -2.62 6.58
C TYR A 347 17.63 -3.30 5.69
N PRO A 348 18.83 -2.72 5.52
CA PRO A 348 19.31 -1.52 6.20
C PRO A 348 18.57 -0.25 5.76
N ALA A 349 18.27 0.61 6.74
CA ALA A 349 17.45 1.79 6.55
C ALA A 349 18.21 2.91 5.83
N HIS A 350 17.50 3.93 5.35
CA HIS A 350 18.12 5.06 4.67
C HIS A 350 19.02 5.86 5.62
N ASN A 351 20.29 6.02 5.24
CA ASN A 351 21.40 6.53 6.06
C ASN A 351 21.67 5.76 7.36
N GLU A 352 21.25 4.50 7.45
CA GLU A 352 21.79 3.58 8.47
C GLU A 352 23.30 3.41 8.26
N ILE A 353 24.04 3.36 9.37
CA ILE A 353 25.50 3.21 9.39
C ILE A 353 25.87 1.94 10.16
N LEU A 354 26.50 1.00 9.47
CA LEU A 354 27.04 -0.24 10.02
C LEU A 354 28.55 -0.08 10.23
N ASP A 355 29.00 -0.07 11.49
CA ASP A 355 30.43 -0.05 11.82
C ASP A 355 31.02 -1.46 11.73
N LEU A 356 32.08 -1.61 10.94
CA LEU A 356 32.72 -2.89 10.67
C LEU A 356 33.55 -3.38 11.86
N HIS A 357 33.87 -2.52 12.83
CA HIS A 357 34.50 -2.91 14.08
C HIS A 357 33.46 -3.36 15.12
N GLY A 358 33.52 -4.63 15.52
CA GLY A 358 32.58 -5.20 16.49
C GLY A 358 31.21 -5.58 15.90
N SER A 359 31.03 -5.45 14.59
CA SER A 359 29.87 -6.01 13.87
C SER A 359 29.72 -7.53 14.12
N PRO A 360 28.49 -8.07 14.07
CA PRO A 360 28.25 -9.51 13.95
C PRO A 360 28.87 -10.07 12.66
N SER A 361 28.89 -11.40 12.49
CA SER A 361 29.43 -12.06 11.29
C SER A 361 28.59 -11.81 10.01
N ALA A 362 27.31 -11.46 10.16
CA ALA A 362 26.38 -11.15 9.10
C ALA A 362 25.46 -9.98 9.51
N TYR A 363 24.81 -9.36 8.53
CA TYR A 363 23.76 -8.37 8.73
C TYR A 363 22.44 -8.93 8.17
N ASN A 364 21.36 -8.84 8.95
CA ASN A 364 20.02 -9.29 8.54
C ASN A 364 19.32 -8.23 7.67
N VAL A 365 19.45 -8.37 6.36
CA VAL A 365 18.75 -7.54 5.37
C VAL A 365 17.30 -8.00 5.29
N ARG A 366 16.33 -7.10 5.44
CA ARG A 366 14.92 -7.47 5.61
C ARG A 366 13.94 -6.43 5.10
N GLY A 367 12.72 -6.84 4.81
CA GLY A 367 11.67 -5.98 4.26
C GLY A 367 10.34 -6.69 4.06
N TYR A 368 9.46 -6.09 3.26
CA TYR A 368 8.16 -6.65 2.91
C TYR A 368 8.07 -7.05 1.42
N ALA A 369 7.12 -7.92 1.10
CA ALA A 369 6.63 -8.15 -0.25
C ALA A 369 5.09 -8.33 -0.25
N TYR A 370 4.43 -8.02 -1.37
CA TYR A 370 2.99 -8.22 -1.57
C TYR A 370 2.67 -8.52 -3.05
N ALA A 371 1.52 -9.14 -3.29
CA ALA A 371 0.93 -9.31 -4.62
C ALA A 371 -0.57 -9.00 -4.59
N GLY A 372 -1.23 -9.05 -5.74
CA GLY A 372 -2.65 -8.75 -5.88
C GLY A 372 -3.53 -9.94 -6.21
N GLY A 373 -4.84 -9.72 -6.12
CA GLY A 373 -5.87 -10.67 -6.56
C GLY A 373 -5.95 -11.98 -5.76
N GLY A 374 -5.39 -12.02 -4.55
CA GLY A 374 -5.36 -13.20 -3.68
C GLY A 374 -4.08 -14.05 -3.80
N LYS A 375 -3.09 -13.65 -4.61
CA LYS A 375 -1.93 -14.49 -4.90
C LYS A 375 -0.87 -14.51 -3.80
N ARG A 376 -0.30 -15.69 -3.54
CA ARG A 376 0.88 -15.86 -2.68
C ARG A 376 2.17 -15.41 -3.37
N ILE A 377 3.03 -14.71 -2.62
CA ILE A 377 4.45 -14.56 -2.97
C ILE A 377 5.13 -15.90 -2.74
N THR A 378 5.66 -16.55 -3.80
CA THR A 378 6.31 -17.86 -3.67
C THR A 378 7.80 -17.78 -3.36
N ARG A 379 8.40 -16.61 -3.58
CA ARG A 379 9.82 -16.33 -3.27
C ARG A 379 10.09 -14.84 -3.21
N VAL A 380 11.09 -14.49 -2.40
CA VAL A 380 11.80 -13.22 -2.48
C VAL A 380 13.27 -13.53 -2.73
N GLU A 381 13.88 -12.86 -3.71
CA GLU A 381 15.25 -13.09 -4.16
C GLU A 381 16.06 -11.79 -4.03
N VAL A 382 17.26 -11.88 -3.47
CA VAL A 382 18.18 -10.76 -3.24
C VAL A 382 19.44 -10.91 -4.08
N THR A 383 19.95 -9.82 -4.65
CA THR A 383 21.21 -9.76 -5.41
C THR A 383 22.17 -8.74 -4.81
N LEU A 384 23.47 -9.04 -4.93
CA LEU A 384 24.61 -8.19 -4.55
C LEU A 384 25.57 -7.88 -5.72
N ASP A 385 25.29 -8.40 -6.93
CA ASP A 385 26.17 -8.32 -8.10
C ASP A 385 25.50 -7.69 -9.35
N LYS A 386 24.44 -6.91 -9.08
CA LYS A 386 23.55 -6.25 -10.06
C LYS A 386 22.70 -7.22 -10.90
N GLY A 387 22.33 -8.36 -10.31
CA GLY A 387 21.30 -9.29 -10.81
C GLY A 387 21.84 -10.48 -11.60
N LYS A 388 23.14 -10.74 -11.57
CA LYS A 388 23.80 -11.88 -12.23
C LYS A 388 23.60 -13.16 -11.44
N THR A 389 23.64 -13.07 -10.11
CA THR A 389 23.29 -14.15 -9.18
C THR A 389 22.25 -13.69 -8.16
N TRP A 390 21.54 -14.65 -7.58
CA TRP A 390 20.41 -14.39 -6.67
C TRP A 390 20.49 -15.35 -5.49
N ILE A 391 20.27 -14.81 -4.30
CA ILE A 391 20.17 -15.54 -3.04
C ILE A 391 18.68 -15.57 -2.66
N LEU A 392 18.15 -16.75 -2.33
CA LEU A 392 16.77 -16.89 -1.85
C LEU A 392 16.68 -16.39 -0.41
N ALA A 393 15.78 -15.45 -0.15
CA ALA A 393 15.49 -14.97 1.21
C ALA A 393 14.53 -15.91 1.94
N ASN A 394 14.55 -15.87 3.27
CA ASN A 394 13.47 -16.40 4.09
C ASN A 394 12.19 -15.59 3.80
N VAL A 395 11.02 -16.23 3.86
CA VAL A 395 9.72 -15.53 3.74
C VAL A 395 8.78 -16.02 4.84
N SER A 396 8.19 -15.07 5.56
CA SER A 396 7.25 -15.27 6.66
C SER A 396 5.87 -14.74 6.27
N TYR A 397 4.84 -15.55 6.53
CA TYR A 397 3.45 -15.30 6.17
C TYR A 397 2.57 -15.31 7.43
N PRO A 398 2.54 -14.24 8.26
CA PRO A 398 1.77 -14.27 9.50
C PRO A 398 0.25 -14.38 9.28
N GLU A 399 -0.23 -14.10 8.07
CA GLU A 399 -1.60 -14.41 7.62
C GLU A 399 -1.96 -15.90 7.81
N ASP A 400 -1.02 -16.81 7.57
CA ASP A 400 -1.26 -18.25 7.69
C ASP A 400 -1.44 -18.68 9.16
N GLN A 401 -0.99 -17.87 10.13
CA GLN A 401 -1.28 -18.12 11.54
C GLN A 401 -2.77 -17.93 11.87
N TYR A 402 -3.48 -17.06 11.13
CA TYR A 402 -4.93 -16.94 11.24
C TYR A 402 -5.64 -18.10 10.54
N ARG A 403 -5.02 -18.75 9.55
CA ARG A 403 -5.59 -19.99 8.97
C ARG A 403 -5.55 -21.17 9.95
N LEU A 404 -4.71 -21.09 10.98
CA LEU A 404 -4.66 -22.03 12.10
C LEU A 404 -5.64 -21.68 13.25
N ALA A 405 -6.47 -20.65 13.09
CA ALA A 405 -7.56 -20.34 14.02
C ALA A 405 -8.56 -21.51 14.10
N ALA A 406 -9.21 -21.67 15.26
CA ALA A 406 -10.19 -22.73 15.45
C ALA A 406 -11.47 -22.47 14.64
N GLU A 407 -12.17 -23.53 14.22
CA GLU A 407 -13.46 -23.39 13.55
C GLU A 407 -14.46 -22.70 14.49
N GLY A 408 -15.03 -21.58 14.03
CA GLY A 408 -15.90 -20.73 14.84
C GLY A 408 -15.20 -19.79 15.82
N GLU A 409 -13.87 -19.66 15.78
CA GLU A 409 -13.15 -18.65 16.57
C GLU A 409 -13.58 -17.22 16.17
N THR A 410 -13.77 -16.34 17.17
CA THR A 410 -14.29 -14.99 16.96
C THR A 410 -13.32 -13.93 17.46
N LEU A 411 -13.05 -12.90 16.64
CA LEU A 411 -12.18 -11.79 16.96
C LEU A 411 -12.93 -10.47 16.76
N TYR A 412 -12.91 -9.59 17.77
CA TYR A 412 -13.57 -8.28 17.80
C TYR A 412 -15.09 -8.23 17.48
N GLY A 413 -15.76 -9.39 17.53
CA GLY A 413 -17.19 -9.54 17.27
C GLY A 413 -17.54 -10.11 15.89
N GLY A 414 -16.54 -10.60 15.12
CA GLY A 414 -16.77 -11.38 13.90
C GLY A 414 -15.98 -12.70 13.88
N ARG A 415 -16.43 -13.69 13.09
CA ARG A 415 -15.73 -14.97 12.84
C ARG A 415 -14.36 -14.73 12.20
N VAL A 416 -13.33 -15.45 12.62
CA VAL A 416 -12.01 -15.46 11.97
C VAL A 416 -12.07 -16.28 10.67
N ASP A 417 -12.75 -15.73 9.68
CA ASP A 417 -13.08 -16.42 8.44
C ASP A 417 -11.92 -16.40 7.43
N ILE A 418 -10.91 -17.24 7.65
CA ILE A 418 -9.74 -17.35 6.76
C ILE A 418 -9.15 -18.77 6.65
N SER A 419 -9.46 -19.67 7.58
CA SER A 419 -8.88 -21.04 7.66
C SER A 419 -9.20 -21.96 6.47
N TRP A 420 -10.28 -21.71 5.74
CA TRP A 420 -10.66 -22.47 4.55
C TRP A 420 -10.13 -21.89 3.23
N ARG A 421 -9.57 -20.67 3.26
CA ARG A 421 -9.18 -19.89 2.07
C ARG A 421 -7.75 -20.20 1.66
N GLU A 422 -7.50 -20.33 0.37
CA GLU A 422 -6.14 -20.42 -0.17
C GLU A 422 -5.56 -19.04 -0.51
N SER A 423 -6.43 -18.05 -0.75
CA SER A 423 -6.06 -16.67 -1.07
C SER A 423 -5.20 -15.98 0.01
N CYS A 424 -4.12 -15.30 -0.40
CA CYS A 424 -3.38 -14.34 0.41
C CYS A 424 -3.97 -12.92 0.32
N PHE A 425 -4.45 -12.39 1.44
CA PHE A 425 -4.95 -11.02 1.61
C PHE A 425 -3.89 -10.03 2.09
N CYS A 426 -2.73 -10.51 2.53
CA CYS A 426 -1.73 -9.71 3.20
C CYS A 426 -0.34 -9.71 2.55
N TRP A 427 0.46 -8.74 2.97
CA TRP A 427 1.91 -8.75 2.81
C TRP A 427 2.57 -9.93 3.52
N CYS A 428 3.72 -10.34 3.00
CA CYS A 428 4.66 -11.23 3.67
C CYS A 428 5.94 -10.48 4.01
N PHE A 429 6.61 -10.90 5.08
CA PHE A 429 7.90 -10.36 5.50
C PHE A 429 9.01 -11.25 4.95
N TRP A 430 10.17 -10.68 4.64
CA TRP A 430 11.33 -11.43 4.18
C TRP A 430 12.60 -10.95 4.86
N ASP A 431 13.54 -11.87 5.06
CA ASP A 431 14.85 -11.61 5.65
C ASP A 431 15.95 -12.48 5.05
N LEU A 432 17.19 -11.99 5.12
CA LEU A 432 18.38 -12.71 4.70
C LEU A 432 19.61 -12.22 5.49
N ASP A 433 20.26 -13.13 6.21
CA ASP A 433 21.56 -12.88 6.83
C ASP A 433 22.68 -12.88 5.77
N ILE A 434 23.18 -11.69 5.43
CA ILE A 434 24.28 -11.52 4.47
C ILE A 434 25.60 -11.34 5.23
N PRO A 435 26.62 -12.22 5.02
CA PRO A 435 27.92 -12.09 5.67
C PRO A 435 28.56 -10.72 5.42
N ILE A 436 29.13 -10.10 6.47
CA ILE A 436 29.72 -8.76 6.38
C ILE A 436 30.77 -8.63 5.24
N PRO A 437 31.67 -9.62 4.98
CA PRO A 437 32.60 -9.54 3.85
C PRO A 437 31.92 -9.47 2.47
N GLN A 438 30.70 -9.98 2.32
CA GLN A 438 29.95 -9.88 1.07
C GLN A 438 29.33 -8.48 0.91
N LEU A 439 28.80 -7.89 1.98
CA LEU A 439 28.32 -6.49 1.98
C LEU A 439 29.46 -5.47 1.80
N GLN A 440 30.65 -5.76 2.34
CA GLN A 440 31.86 -4.96 2.09
C GLN A 440 32.30 -5.01 0.61
N ALA A 441 32.10 -6.14 -0.07
CA ALA A 441 32.42 -6.30 -1.48
C ALA A 441 31.37 -5.64 -2.39
N ALA A 442 30.08 -5.83 -2.11
CA ALA A 442 28.95 -5.32 -2.88
C ALA A 442 28.91 -3.78 -2.94
N ASP A 443 28.35 -3.22 -4.02
CA ASP A 443 28.08 -1.77 -4.15
C ASP A 443 26.60 -1.43 -3.94
N ASP A 444 25.72 -2.43 -4.04
CA ASP A 444 24.29 -2.32 -3.81
C ASP A 444 23.69 -3.65 -3.32
N ILE A 445 22.49 -3.54 -2.77
CA ILE A 445 21.58 -4.63 -2.45
C ILE A 445 20.33 -4.40 -3.27
N MET A 446 19.82 -5.41 -3.98
CA MET A 446 18.52 -5.30 -4.65
C MET A 446 17.64 -6.49 -4.37
N VAL A 447 16.33 -6.25 -4.26
CA VAL A 447 15.32 -7.27 -3.99
C VAL A 447 14.25 -7.31 -5.09
N ARG A 448 13.79 -8.53 -5.39
CA ARG A 448 12.59 -8.80 -6.20
C ARG A 448 11.76 -9.92 -5.58
N ALA A 449 10.44 -9.82 -5.70
CA ALA A 449 9.51 -10.91 -5.42
C ALA A 449 8.94 -11.52 -6.72
N MET A 450 8.42 -12.74 -6.60
CA MET A 450 7.67 -13.46 -7.64
C MET A 450 6.43 -14.12 -7.02
N ASP A 451 5.28 -13.98 -7.69
CA ASP A 451 4.02 -14.59 -7.24
C ASP A 451 3.89 -16.07 -7.69
N GLU A 452 2.83 -16.74 -7.24
CA GLU A 452 2.47 -18.12 -7.63
C GLU A 452 2.13 -18.29 -9.12
N ALA A 453 1.78 -17.20 -9.82
CA ALA A 453 1.60 -17.17 -11.26
C ALA A 453 2.94 -16.97 -12.02
N MET A 454 4.07 -17.06 -11.31
CA MET A 454 5.43 -16.85 -11.79
C MET A 454 5.70 -15.42 -12.32
N MET A 455 4.86 -14.45 -11.95
CA MET A 455 5.04 -13.04 -12.31
C MET A 455 6.04 -12.38 -11.36
N VAL A 456 7.27 -12.24 -11.86
CA VAL A 456 8.39 -11.55 -11.19
C VAL A 456 8.34 -10.03 -11.40
N GLN A 457 8.85 -9.26 -10.44
CA GLN A 457 9.09 -7.83 -10.64
C GLN A 457 10.06 -7.55 -11.80
N PRO A 458 9.77 -6.54 -12.64
CA PRO A 458 10.63 -6.18 -13.76
C PRO A 458 11.97 -5.61 -13.27
N ARG A 459 13.01 -5.79 -14.09
CA ARG A 459 14.28 -5.06 -13.94
C ARG A 459 14.03 -3.56 -14.14
N ASP A 460 13.40 -3.20 -15.24
CA ASP A 460 13.27 -1.82 -15.70
C ASP A 460 11.97 -1.15 -15.26
N MET A 461 11.97 0.18 -15.20
CA MET A 461 10.83 0.96 -14.73
C MET A 461 9.77 1.12 -15.83
N TYR A 462 8.56 0.63 -15.57
CA TYR A 462 7.37 1.02 -16.34
C TYR A 462 6.92 2.42 -15.87
N TRP A 463 7.46 3.48 -16.48
CA TRP A 463 7.05 4.85 -16.17
C TRP A 463 5.63 5.12 -16.70
N SER A 464 4.78 5.82 -15.93
CA SER A 464 3.42 6.18 -16.35
C SER A 464 2.97 7.58 -15.91
N VAL A 465 1.99 8.15 -16.63
CA VAL A 465 1.45 9.51 -16.42
C VAL A 465 1.04 9.82 -14.97
N LEU A 466 0.44 8.85 -14.27
CA LEU A 466 0.03 8.98 -12.86
C LEU A 466 1.06 8.44 -11.87
N GLY A 467 2.20 7.92 -12.35
CA GLY A 467 3.25 7.35 -11.51
C GLY A 467 2.75 6.22 -10.61
N MET A 468 1.92 5.32 -11.14
CA MET A 468 1.24 4.27 -10.36
C MET A 468 1.83 2.89 -10.61
N MET A 469 1.61 1.99 -9.63
CA MET A 469 2.01 0.58 -9.68
C MET A 469 3.52 0.36 -9.88
N ASN A 470 4.35 1.29 -9.41
CA ASN A 470 5.80 1.21 -9.58
C ASN A 470 6.38 0.01 -8.81
N ASN A 471 6.79 -1.02 -9.53
CA ASN A 471 7.33 -2.26 -8.97
C ASN A 471 8.71 -2.75 -9.52
N PRO A 472 9.61 -1.93 -10.10
CA PRO A 472 10.95 -2.41 -10.47
C PRO A 472 11.72 -2.89 -9.23
N TRP A 473 12.80 -3.66 -9.42
CA TRP A 473 13.64 -4.13 -8.29
C TRP A 473 14.03 -2.98 -7.36
N PHE A 474 13.77 -3.14 -6.06
CA PHE A 474 14.08 -2.10 -5.08
C PHE A 474 15.57 -2.14 -4.76
N ARG A 475 16.29 -1.05 -5.01
CA ARG A 475 17.76 -0.95 -4.90
C ARG A 475 18.17 -0.06 -3.73
N VAL A 476 19.01 -0.58 -2.85
CA VAL A 476 19.72 0.17 -1.80
C VAL A 476 21.21 0.23 -2.17
N VAL A 477 21.80 1.41 -2.22
CA VAL A 477 23.23 1.61 -2.52
C VAL A 477 24.07 1.56 -1.24
N ILE A 478 25.25 0.94 -1.31
CA ILE A 478 26.20 0.83 -0.20
C ILE A 478 27.33 1.85 -0.40
N HIS A 479 27.51 2.77 0.55
CA HIS A 479 28.62 3.71 0.60
C HIS A 479 29.71 3.19 1.52
N LYS A 480 30.95 3.10 1.00
CA LYS A 480 32.11 2.52 1.69
C LYS A 480 32.93 3.62 2.37
N GLU A 481 32.60 3.91 3.62
CA GLU A 481 33.08 5.07 4.38
C GLU A 481 34.16 4.66 5.40
N GLY A 482 35.31 4.21 4.87
CA GLY A 482 36.45 3.75 5.67
C GLY A 482 36.15 2.43 6.40
N THR A 483 35.91 2.50 7.71
CA THR A 483 35.55 1.33 8.54
C THR A 483 34.03 1.17 8.69
N LYS A 484 33.24 1.87 7.86
CA LYS A 484 31.77 1.92 7.95
C LYS A 484 31.13 1.68 6.59
N LEU A 485 29.95 1.07 6.60
CA LEU A 485 29.03 1.05 5.46
C LEU A 485 27.83 1.94 5.77
N ARG A 486 27.49 2.88 4.89
CA ARG A 486 26.26 3.67 4.98
C ARG A 486 25.32 3.31 3.84
N PHE A 487 24.04 3.10 4.14
CA PHE A 487 23.07 2.60 3.16
C PHE A 487 22.15 3.70 2.63
N GLU A 488 21.81 3.67 1.35
CA GLU A 488 21.02 4.71 0.70
C GLU A 488 19.89 4.09 -0.14
N HIS A 489 18.65 4.22 0.32
CA HIS A 489 17.42 3.86 -0.40
C HIS A 489 17.21 4.69 -1.69
N PRO A 490 16.28 4.34 -2.60
CA PRO A 490 16.04 5.08 -3.83
C PRO A 490 15.69 6.57 -3.61
N THR A 491 14.75 6.83 -2.71
CA THR A 491 14.20 8.17 -2.41
C THR A 491 13.61 8.22 -0.99
N GLN A 492 13.69 9.36 -0.29
CA GLN A 492 12.84 9.66 0.88
C GLN A 492 11.43 10.15 0.48
N PRO A 493 10.37 10.02 1.31
CA PRO A 493 9.01 10.51 1.02
C PRO A 493 8.88 11.98 0.58
N ALA A 494 7.70 12.37 0.08
CA ALA A 494 7.32 13.77 -0.19
C ALA A 494 8.41 14.58 -0.93
N LEU A 495 8.75 15.76 -0.41
CA LEU A 495 9.93 16.55 -0.78
C LEU A 495 11.16 16.30 0.10
N MET A 496 11.10 15.39 1.07
CA MET A 496 12.25 15.09 1.93
C MET A 496 13.46 14.75 1.05
N PRO A 497 14.60 15.46 1.21
CA PRO A 497 15.73 15.32 0.30
C PRO A 497 16.47 14.01 0.57
N GLY A 498 16.98 13.40 -0.51
CA GLY A 498 17.91 12.28 -0.43
C GLY A 498 17.39 10.96 -0.99
N GLY A 499 18.34 10.05 -1.19
CA GLY A 499 18.16 8.80 -1.90
C GLY A 499 19.00 8.78 -3.17
N TRP A 500 19.46 7.60 -3.56
CA TRP A 500 20.49 7.47 -4.60
C TRP A 500 20.00 7.99 -5.96
N MET A 501 18.69 7.93 -6.23
CA MET A 501 18.12 8.45 -7.49
C MET A 501 18.25 9.97 -7.57
N GLU A 502 17.98 10.69 -6.48
CA GLU A 502 18.18 12.14 -6.44
C GLU A 502 19.65 12.50 -6.60
N ARG A 503 20.54 11.78 -5.91
CA ARG A 503 21.99 12.01 -5.97
C ARG A 503 22.54 11.77 -7.39
N VAL A 504 22.14 10.69 -8.05
CA VAL A 504 22.54 10.37 -9.42
C VAL A 504 22.03 11.41 -10.40
N LYS A 505 20.75 11.83 -10.30
CA LYS A 505 20.20 12.87 -11.19
C LYS A 505 20.82 14.25 -10.96
N LYS A 506 21.11 14.61 -9.70
CA LYS A 506 21.86 15.84 -9.34
C LYS A 506 23.31 15.82 -9.88
N ALA A 507 23.87 14.64 -10.14
CA ALA A 507 25.17 14.45 -10.78
C ALA A 507 25.10 14.25 -12.31
N GLY A 508 23.94 14.45 -12.95
CA GLY A 508 23.75 14.30 -14.40
C GLY A 508 23.60 12.86 -14.91
N GLY A 509 23.48 11.87 -14.04
CA GLY A 509 23.36 10.46 -14.43
C GLY A 509 21.98 10.10 -15.00
N ASN A 510 21.94 9.46 -16.17
CA ASN A 510 20.71 9.07 -16.85
C ASN A 510 20.06 7.82 -16.23
N LEU A 511 19.08 8.02 -15.34
CA LEU A 511 18.34 6.96 -14.66
C LEU A 511 17.58 6.00 -15.59
N THR A 512 17.38 6.34 -16.88
CA THR A 512 16.69 5.48 -17.87
C THR A 512 17.63 4.49 -18.58
N ASN A 513 18.95 4.61 -18.39
CA ASN A 513 19.96 3.89 -19.20
C ASN A 513 20.04 2.36 -19.02
N GLY A 514 19.13 1.72 -18.28
CA GLY A 514 19.23 0.28 -17.96
C GLY A 514 20.31 -0.07 -16.92
N TYR A 515 21.07 0.90 -16.41
CA TYR A 515 22.12 0.74 -15.40
C TYR A 515 21.99 1.72 -14.22
N TRP A 516 20.76 2.15 -13.92
CA TRP A 516 20.43 3.02 -12.79
C TRP A 516 21.18 4.37 -12.78
N GLY A 517 21.57 4.87 -13.96
CA GLY A 517 22.34 6.11 -14.12
C GLY A 517 23.81 6.03 -13.74
N GLU A 518 24.37 4.83 -13.58
CA GLU A 518 25.82 4.61 -13.63
C GLU A 518 26.35 4.81 -15.06
N GLN A 519 27.51 5.44 -15.20
CA GLN A 519 28.20 5.59 -16.49
C GLN A 519 28.94 4.30 -16.86
N LEU A 520 28.71 3.76 -18.06
CA LEU A 520 29.47 2.61 -18.56
C LEU A 520 30.80 3.02 -19.21
N ALA A 521 31.83 2.21 -19.00
CA ALA A 521 33.16 2.47 -19.54
C ALA A 521 33.16 2.39 -21.08
N GLY A 522 33.25 3.56 -21.73
CA GLY A 522 33.28 3.69 -23.19
C GLY A 522 32.03 4.34 -23.79
N GLU A 523 30.99 4.61 -23.00
CA GLU A 523 29.91 5.50 -23.43
C GLU A 523 30.41 6.95 -23.45
N ALA A 524 30.28 7.62 -24.60
CA ALA A 524 30.36 9.08 -24.64
C ALA A 524 29.13 9.66 -23.93
N GLU A 525 29.23 10.86 -23.37
CA GLU A 525 28.08 11.54 -22.75
C GLU A 525 26.95 11.69 -23.78
N VAL A 526 25.92 10.86 -23.64
CA VAL A 526 24.61 11.13 -24.23
C VAL A 526 24.02 12.28 -23.41
N VAL A 527 24.45 13.49 -23.74
CA VAL A 527 23.80 14.73 -23.32
C VAL A 527 22.44 14.75 -24.00
N GLU A 528 21.49 14.04 -23.39
CA GLU A 528 20.07 14.25 -23.64
C GLU A 528 19.83 15.76 -23.47
N ILE A 529 19.34 16.40 -24.52
CA ILE A 529 19.09 17.84 -24.50
C ILE A 529 17.84 18.05 -23.66
N THR A 530 18.03 18.03 -22.34
CA THR A 530 17.15 18.76 -21.43
C THR A 530 17.18 20.21 -21.90
N GLU A 531 16.12 20.64 -22.59
CA GLU A 531 15.76 22.05 -22.55
C GLU A 531 15.82 22.45 -21.07
N PRO A 532 16.59 23.50 -20.69
CA PRO A 532 16.65 23.90 -19.30
C PRO A 532 15.22 24.16 -18.86
N ALA A 533 14.75 23.37 -17.88
CA ALA A 533 13.36 23.38 -17.45
C ALA A 533 12.99 24.84 -17.20
N LYS A 534 12.11 25.40 -18.04
CA LYS A 534 11.85 26.84 -18.04
C LYS A 534 11.41 27.20 -16.65
N GLU A 535 12.25 27.92 -15.91
CA GLU A 535 11.84 28.51 -14.65
C GLU A 535 10.76 29.52 -15.02
N ILE A 536 9.52 29.07 -14.87
CA ILE A 536 8.34 29.91 -14.93
C ILE A 536 8.58 30.92 -13.82
N CYS A 537 8.91 32.15 -14.20
CA CYS A 537 9.18 33.22 -13.26
C CYS A 537 7.87 33.49 -12.51
N MET A 538 7.74 32.90 -11.32
CA MET A 538 6.51 32.94 -10.52
C MET A 538 6.37 34.31 -9.84
N VAL A 539 7.49 35.01 -9.66
CA VAL A 539 7.54 36.41 -9.23
C VAL A 539 7.30 37.35 -10.40
N ASN A 540 6.61 38.46 -10.14
CA ASN A 540 6.57 39.59 -11.04
C ASN A 540 7.72 40.54 -10.69
N GLU A 541 8.79 40.55 -11.49
CA GLU A 541 10.02 41.36 -11.25
C GLU A 541 9.76 42.87 -11.01
N LYS A 542 8.58 43.37 -11.35
CA LYS A 542 8.14 44.77 -11.12
C LYS A 542 7.57 45.01 -9.73
N VAL A 543 7.35 43.94 -8.94
CA VAL A 543 6.86 43.98 -7.56
C VAL A 543 8.06 43.76 -6.65
N ASN A 544 8.48 44.82 -5.96
CA ASN A 544 9.60 44.82 -5.01
C ASN A 544 9.15 45.25 -3.59
N ARG A 545 7.86 45.03 -3.28
CA ARG A 545 7.24 45.34 -1.98
C ARG A 545 7.68 44.30 -0.96
N ILE A 546 8.48 44.72 0.01
CA ILE A 546 8.77 43.91 1.20
C ILE A 546 7.52 43.94 2.09
N ILE A 547 6.97 42.75 2.38
CA ILE A 547 5.84 42.54 3.30
C ILE A 547 6.39 42.27 4.70
N SER A 548 5.77 42.85 5.74
CA SER A 548 6.14 42.51 7.14
C SER A 548 5.49 41.19 7.59
N LEU A 549 6.06 40.49 8.57
CA LEU A 549 5.43 39.27 9.11
C LEU A 549 4.05 39.57 9.75
N GLU A 550 3.88 40.76 10.32
CA GLU A 550 2.61 41.21 10.91
C GLU A 550 1.56 41.51 9.83
N GLU A 551 1.99 42.13 8.73
CA GLU A 551 1.17 42.41 7.53
C GLU A 551 0.76 41.11 6.83
N PHE A 552 1.70 40.18 6.63
CA PHE A 552 1.42 38.84 6.10
C PHE A 552 0.45 38.05 6.99
N LYS A 553 0.60 38.14 8.32
CA LYS A 553 -0.32 37.49 9.27
C LYS A 553 -1.71 38.13 9.35
N ALA A 554 -1.92 39.33 8.81
CA ALA A 554 -3.27 39.89 8.66
C ALA A 554 -4.08 39.23 7.52
N HIS A 555 -3.40 38.53 6.60
CA HIS A 555 -3.97 37.83 5.45
C HIS A 555 -4.06 36.30 5.69
N ASP A 556 -4.36 35.89 6.93
CA ASP A 556 -4.42 34.48 7.36
C ASP A 556 -5.85 33.86 7.42
N GLY A 557 -6.84 34.61 6.90
CA GLY A 557 -8.25 34.23 6.77
C GLY A 557 -8.67 33.82 5.34
N GLU A 558 -9.99 33.79 5.08
CA GLU A 558 -10.55 33.19 3.86
C GLU A 558 -10.76 34.17 2.68
N ASP A 559 -10.99 35.47 2.94
CA ASP A 559 -11.38 36.45 1.91
C ASP A 559 -10.22 36.94 1.02
N GLU A 560 -9.08 37.29 1.64
CA GLU A 560 -7.84 37.74 0.96
C GLU A 560 -6.63 36.91 1.42
N PRO A 561 -6.60 35.59 1.16
CA PRO A 561 -5.58 34.68 1.71
C PRO A 561 -4.21 34.88 1.06
N TRP A 562 -3.19 35.19 1.86
CA TRP A 562 -1.80 35.24 1.38
C TRP A 562 -1.00 34.05 1.90
N PHE A 563 -0.12 33.50 1.06
CA PHE A 563 0.80 32.40 1.42
C PHE A 563 2.20 32.67 0.87
N VAL A 564 3.23 32.08 1.49
CA VAL A 564 4.62 32.21 1.03
C VAL A 564 5.03 31.01 0.17
N VAL A 565 5.78 31.27 -0.90
CA VAL A 565 6.50 30.24 -1.68
C VAL A 565 7.92 30.73 -1.98
N ASN A 566 8.94 30.01 -1.50
CA ASN A 566 10.36 30.33 -1.56
C ASN A 566 10.73 31.72 -0.99
N GLY A 567 10.01 32.17 0.05
CA GLY A 567 10.20 33.48 0.68
C GLY A 567 9.42 34.64 0.04
N GLU A 568 8.77 34.40 -1.11
CA GLU A 568 7.96 35.39 -1.83
C GLU A 568 6.47 35.26 -1.44
N VAL A 569 5.77 36.38 -1.27
CA VAL A 569 4.36 36.41 -0.84
C VAL A 569 3.41 36.41 -2.04
N TYR A 570 2.48 35.47 -2.07
CA TYR A 570 1.47 35.31 -3.11
C TYR A 570 0.07 35.62 -2.58
N ASP A 571 -0.66 36.42 -3.34
CA ASP A 571 -2.09 36.64 -3.16
C ASP A 571 -2.88 35.48 -3.80
N GLY A 572 -3.54 34.67 -2.96
CA GLY A 572 -4.32 33.52 -3.38
C GLY A 572 -5.74 33.83 -3.84
N THR A 573 -6.22 35.05 -3.63
CA THR A 573 -7.63 35.45 -3.83
C THR A 573 -8.15 35.11 -5.22
N GLY A 574 -7.37 35.45 -6.25
CA GLY A 574 -7.70 35.20 -7.67
C GLY A 574 -7.70 33.73 -8.10
N PHE A 575 -7.36 32.80 -7.20
CA PHE A 575 -7.32 31.36 -7.47
C PHE A 575 -8.32 30.55 -6.63
N LEU A 576 -9.04 31.17 -5.68
CA LEU A 576 -10.04 30.51 -4.85
C LEU A 576 -11.12 29.81 -5.70
N GLU A 577 -11.61 30.49 -6.74
CA GLU A 577 -12.44 29.85 -7.76
C GLU A 577 -11.56 29.10 -8.78
N GLY A 578 -11.73 27.78 -8.85
CA GLY A 578 -11.10 26.93 -9.86
C GLY A 578 -9.77 26.27 -9.46
N HIS A 579 -9.25 26.47 -8.25
CA HIS A 579 -8.12 25.68 -7.76
C HIS A 579 -8.46 24.17 -7.72
N PRO A 580 -7.59 23.26 -8.22
CA PRO A 580 -7.92 21.82 -8.30
C PRO A 580 -8.15 21.11 -6.96
N GLY A 581 -7.62 21.65 -5.85
CA GLY A 581 -7.92 21.19 -4.48
C GLY A 581 -9.16 21.83 -3.85
N GLY A 582 -9.86 22.69 -4.60
CA GLY A 582 -10.82 23.65 -4.06
C GLY A 582 -10.15 24.86 -3.40
N PRO A 583 -10.93 25.88 -3.00
CA PRO A 583 -10.42 27.08 -2.31
C PRO A 583 -9.73 26.75 -0.99
N THR A 584 -10.14 25.67 -0.31
CA THR A 584 -9.67 25.34 1.04
C THR A 584 -8.20 24.91 1.12
N SER A 585 -7.60 24.43 0.01
CA SER A 585 -6.13 24.27 -0.05
C SER A 585 -5.38 25.60 -0.07
N ILE A 586 -6.02 26.70 -0.49
CA ILE A 586 -5.44 28.06 -0.46
C ILE A 586 -5.69 28.70 0.91
N THR A 587 -6.91 28.64 1.43
CA THR A 587 -7.22 29.22 2.75
C THR A 587 -6.56 28.46 3.91
N GLY A 588 -6.36 27.15 3.78
CA GLY A 588 -5.55 26.37 4.73
C GLY A 588 -4.08 26.79 4.78
N ALA A 589 -3.53 27.25 3.65
CA ALA A 589 -2.18 27.80 3.54
C ALA A 589 -2.09 29.29 3.97
N ALA A 590 -3.21 29.95 4.27
CA ALA A 590 -3.24 31.39 4.54
C ALA A 590 -2.46 31.76 5.81
N GLY A 591 -1.57 32.74 5.66
CA GLY A 591 -0.59 33.16 6.66
C GLY A 591 0.49 32.12 6.97
N GLN A 592 0.73 31.15 6.08
CA GLN A 592 1.73 30.08 6.26
C GLN A 592 2.76 30.05 5.12
N ASP A 593 3.90 29.40 5.36
CA ASP A 593 4.85 29.07 4.30
C ASP A 593 4.42 27.77 3.63
N ALA A 594 3.97 27.88 2.38
CA ALA A 594 3.45 26.78 1.57
C ALA A 594 4.48 26.28 0.54
N SER A 595 5.77 26.66 0.68
CA SER A 595 6.84 26.31 -0.25
C SER A 595 6.89 24.80 -0.54
N GLU A 596 6.82 23.97 0.50
CA GLU A 596 6.88 22.52 0.34
C GLU A 596 5.62 21.95 -0.33
N GLU A 597 4.43 22.46 0.02
CA GLU A 597 3.16 22.01 -0.55
C GLU A 597 3.08 22.34 -2.05
N PHE A 598 3.44 23.57 -2.40
CA PHE A 598 3.42 24.06 -3.77
C PHE A 598 4.41 23.29 -4.65
N LEU A 599 5.65 23.10 -4.17
CA LEU A 599 6.71 22.41 -4.93
C LEU A 599 6.51 20.88 -5.00
N ALA A 600 5.77 20.28 -4.05
CA ALA A 600 5.39 18.87 -4.14
C ALA A 600 4.50 18.60 -5.37
N ILE A 601 3.61 19.55 -5.67
CA ILE A 601 2.63 19.46 -6.74
C ILE A 601 3.19 20.03 -8.06
N ARG A 602 3.73 21.26 -8.06
CA ARG A 602 4.29 21.94 -9.25
C ARG A 602 5.82 21.97 -9.30
N LYS A 603 6.37 21.38 -10.36
CA LYS A 603 7.46 21.91 -11.19
C LYS A 603 7.21 21.45 -12.62
#